data_AF-A0A9W6T5I8-F1
#
_entry.id   AF-A0A9W6T5I8-F1
#
_cell.length_a   1.000
_cell.length_b   1.000
_cell.length_c   1.000
_cell.angle_alpha   90.00
_cell.angle_beta   90.00
_cell.angle_gamma   90.00
#
_symmetry.space_group_name_H-M   'P 1'
#
loop_
_entity.id
_entity.type
_entity.pdbx_description
1 polymer ?
#
loop_
_entity_poly.entity_id
_entity_poly.type
_entity_poly.pdbx_seq_one_letter_code
_entity_poly.pdbx_strand_id
1 'polypeptide(L)'
;MSAPLIKLNSGNTIPVVGLGVYLTPSEDAIDIVHKALNLGYRHVDSAAIYKNELASAQGIAKWLAEDPVNNKREDVFYTTKVWDTDHGYEQTKKAIQSSLDNAKSIDYIDLILVHSPQSNYEKRHGTWLALQEAVDSASYQPN
;
A
#
# COMPACT_ATOMS: atom_id res chain seq x y z
N MET A 1 -1.32 5.10 22.32
CA MET A 1 -1.71 6.38 21.69
C MET A 1 -1.36 6.28 20.22
N SER A 2 -2.34 6.50 19.33
CA SER A 2 -2.10 6.51 17.88
C SER A 2 -1.39 7.81 17.48
N ALA A 3 -0.59 7.75 16.41
CA ALA A 3 0.07 8.93 15.87
C ALA A 3 -0.96 9.94 15.32
N PRO A 4 -0.65 11.25 15.30
CA PRO A 4 -1.50 12.24 14.66
C PRO A 4 -1.79 11.90 13.18
N LEU A 5 -2.92 12.38 12.68
CA LEU A 5 -3.32 12.23 11.29
C LEU A 5 -3.14 13.55 10.54
N ILE A 6 -2.72 13.48 9.27
CA ILE A 6 -2.71 14.62 8.33
C ILE A 6 -3.73 14.37 7.23
N LYS A 7 -4.47 15.41 6.86
CA LYS A 7 -5.40 15.39 5.73
C LYS A 7 -4.64 15.56 4.42
N LEU A 8 -4.83 14.60 3.51
CA LEU A 8 -4.30 14.64 2.15
C LEU A 8 -5.22 15.48 1.24
N ASN A 9 -4.69 15.90 0.09
CA ASN A 9 -5.46 16.63 -0.92
C ASN A 9 -6.60 15.78 -1.54
N SER A 10 -6.52 14.46 -1.46
CA SER A 10 -7.59 13.52 -1.82
C SER A 10 -8.78 13.54 -0.85
N GLY A 11 -8.66 14.20 0.30
CA GLY A 11 -9.67 14.20 1.36
C GLY A 11 -9.48 13.12 2.40
N ASN A 12 -8.71 12.06 2.10
CA ASN A 12 -8.32 11.00 3.04
C ASN A 12 -7.33 11.50 4.09
N THR A 13 -7.13 10.72 5.16
CA THR A 13 -6.15 11.00 6.21
C THR A 13 -5.06 9.94 6.26
N ILE A 14 -3.82 10.36 6.56
CA ILE A 14 -2.67 9.47 6.72
C ILE A 14 -2.03 9.65 8.12
N PRO A 15 -1.65 8.57 8.82
CA PRO A 15 -0.85 8.68 10.03
C PRO A 15 0.55 9.23 9.76
N VAL A 16 1.00 10.19 10.57
CA VAL A 16 2.30 10.86 10.39
C VAL A 16 3.51 9.97 10.69
N VAL A 17 3.29 8.86 11.39
CA VAL A 17 4.31 7.84 11.68
C VAL A 17 3.89 6.54 11.00
N GLY A 18 4.79 5.99 10.18
CA GLY A 18 4.62 4.70 9.53
C GLY A 18 5.82 3.78 9.74
N LEU A 19 5.57 2.47 9.64
CA LEU A 19 6.59 1.44 9.61
C LEU A 19 7.04 1.24 8.16
N GLY A 20 8.31 1.53 7.85
CA GLY A 20 8.91 1.11 6.59
C GLY A 20 9.42 -0.31 6.66
N VAL A 21 9.17 -1.12 5.61
CA VAL A 21 9.62 -2.53 5.53
C VAL A 21 10.74 -2.75 4.52
N TYR A 22 11.44 -1.69 4.11
CA TYR A 22 12.63 -1.84 3.25
C TYR A 22 13.74 -2.61 3.99
N LEU A 23 14.40 -3.53 3.29
CA LEU A 23 15.42 -4.46 3.82
C LEU A 23 14.91 -5.43 4.90
N THR A 24 13.60 -5.49 5.14
CA THR A 24 13.00 -6.53 5.96
C THR A 24 12.85 -7.81 5.14
N PRO A 25 13.47 -8.93 5.55
CA PRO A 25 13.26 -10.24 4.91
C PRO A 25 11.77 -10.61 4.91
N SER A 26 11.30 -11.26 3.86
CA SER A 26 9.87 -11.58 3.71
C SER A 26 9.38 -12.54 4.79
N GLU A 27 10.24 -13.43 5.28
CA GLU A 27 9.99 -14.33 6.40
C GLU A 27 9.75 -13.60 7.73
N ASP A 28 10.36 -12.43 7.92
CA ASP A 28 10.24 -11.63 9.14
C ASP A 28 9.12 -10.57 9.03
N ALA A 29 8.77 -10.18 7.81
CA ALA A 29 7.86 -9.05 7.55
C ALA A 29 6.47 -9.27 8.15
N ILE A 30 5.95 -10.51 8.17
CA ILE A 30 4.66 -10.84 8.76
C ILE A 30 4.65 -10.45 10.24
N ASP A 31 5.63 -10.92 11.01
CA ASP A 31 5.69 -10.71 12.46
C ASP A 31 6.08 -9.28 12.82
N ILE A 32 6.94 -8.63 12.02
CA ILE A 32 7.31 -7.23 12.23
C ILE A 32 6.10 -6.31 12.05
N VAL A 33 5.35 -6.47 10.96
CA VAL A 33 4.15 -5.66 10.69
C VAL A 33 3.10 -5.91 11.77
N HIS A 34 2.82 -7.18 12.06
CA HIS A 34 1.88 -7.58 13.11
C HIS A 34 2.22 -6.94 14.48
N LYS A 35 3.49 -7.02 14.89
CA LYS A 35 3.96 -6.43 16.15
C LYS A 35 3.84 -4.91 16.15
N ALA A 36 4.17 -4.24 15.04
CA ALA A 36 4.03 -2.79 14.95
C ALA A 36 2.59 -2.33 15.13
N LEU A 37 1.62 -3.03 14.53
CA LEU A 37 0.19 -2.74 14.70
C LEU A 37 -0.26 -2.91 16.15
N ASN A 38 0.22 -3.95 16.83
CA ASN A 38 0.00 -4.17 18.26
C ASN A 38 0.66 -3.08 19.16
N LEU A 39 1.74 -2.46 18.71
CA LEU A 39 2.37 -1.31 19.37
C LEU A 39 1.69 0.03 19.07
N GLY A 40 0.66 0.04 18.23
CA GLY A 40 -0.13 1.24 17.90
C GLY A 40 0.25 1.92 16.58
N TYR A 41 1.13 1.34 15.76
CA TYR A 41 1.30 1.81 14.38
C TYR A 41 0.01 1.59 13.61
N ARG A 42 -0.27 2.53 12.70
CA ARG A 42 -1.45 2.48 11.82
C ARG A 42 -1.10 2.82 10.38
N HIS A 43 0.19 2.84 10.04
CA HIS A 43 0.67 3.05 8.68
C HIS A 43 1.84 2.10 8.41
N VAL A 44 1.73 1.32 7.32
CA VAL A 44 2.76 0.40 6.83
C VAL A 44 3.16 0.84 5.43
N ASP A 45 4.45 1.11 5.24
CA ASP A 45 5.04 1.56 3.97
C ASP A 45 5.88 0.42 3.35
N SER A 46 5.40 -0.09 2.22
CA SER A 46 6.04 -1.12 1.41
C SER A 46 6.37 -0.62 -0.01
N ALA A 47 6.85 -1.50 -0.86
CA ALA A 47 7.04 -1.28 -2.30
C ALA A 47 7.19 -2.62 -3.02
N ALA A 48 6.78 -2.69 -4.29
CA ALA A 48 6.93 -3.90 -5.12
C ALA A 48 8.39 -4.37 -5.24
N ILE A 49 9.36 -3.44 -5.18
CA ILE A 49 10.79 -3.76 -5.23
C ILE A 49 11.32 -4.38 -3.93
N TYR A 50 10.64 -4.20 -2.79
CA TYR A 50 11.07 -4.77 -1.50
C TYR A 50 10.81 -6.27 -1.41
N LYS A 51 10.00 -6.82 -2.32
CA LYS A 51 9.68 -8.27 -2.43
C LYS A 51 9.03 -8.88 -1.20
N ASN A 52 8.40 -8.04 -0.37
CA ASN A 52 7.73 -8.43 0.87
C ASN A 52 6.30 -7.87 0.98
N GLU A 53 5.67 -7.43 -0.12
CA GLU A 53 4.29 -6.93 -0.12
C GLU A 53 3.29 -7.98 0.41
N LEU A 54 3.37 -9.22 -0.11
CA LEU A 54 2.50 -10.32 0.33
C LEU A 54 2.64 -10.58 1.83
N ALA A 55 3.88 -10.65 2.32
CA ALA A 55 4.15 -10.85 3.74
C ALA A 55 3.68 -9.67 4.60
N SER A 56 3.82 -8.43 4.11
CA SER A 56 3.33 -7.24 4.79
C SER A 56 1.80 -7.25 4.91
N ALA A 57 1.09 -7.59 3.83
CA ALA A 57 -0.36 -7.74 3.82
C ALA A 57 -0.83 -8.89 4.72
N GLN A 58 -0.09 -10.00 4.78
CA GLN A 58 -0.37 -11.10 5.70
C GLN A 58 -0.18 -10.70 7.17
N GLY A 59 0.81 -9.86 7.48
CA GLY A 59 1.01 -9.30 8.82
C GLY A 59 -0.17 -8.43 9.27
N ILE A 60 -0.71 -7.61 8.36
CA ILE A 60 -1.94 -6.82 8.60
C ILE A 60 -3.14 -7.76 8.78
N ALA A 61 -3.34 -8.74 7.89
CA ALA A 61 -4.44 -9.69 7.96
C ALA A 61 -4.43 -10.50 9.27
N LYS A 62 -3.24 -10.91 9.74
CA LYS A 62 -3.05 -11.56 11.04
C LYS A 62 -3.53 -10.68 12.18
N TRP A 63 -3.16 -9.39 12.18
CA TRP A 63 -3.60 -8.43 13.21
C TRP A 63 -5.13 -8.22 13.18
N LEU A 64 -5.72 -8.09 12.00
CA LEU A 64 -7.18 -7.99 11.85
C LEU A 64 -7.91 -9.22 12.42
N ALA A 65 -7.36 -10.41 12.22
CA ALA A 65 -7.95 -11.66 12.67
C ALA A 65 -7.87 -11.89 14.19
N GLU A 66 -6.94 -11.25 14.90
CA GLU A 66 -6.78 -11.41 16.36
C GLU A 66 -7.93 -10.80 17.15
N ASP A 67 -8.48 -9.68 16.69
CA ASP A 67 -9.64 -9.04 17.29
C ASP A 67 -10.51 -8.39 16.21
N PRO A 68 -11.34 -9.17 15.50
CA PRO A 68 -12.17 -8.66 14.41
C PRO A 68 -13.21 -7.62 14.87
N VAL A 69 -13.46 -7.51 16.17
CA VAL A 69 -14.39 -6.52 16.74
C VAL A 69 -13.74 -5.15 16.78
N ASN A 70 -12.46 -5.07 17.17
CA ASN A 70 -11.75 -3.80 17.40
C ASN A 70 -10.69 -3.45 16.34
N ASN A 71 -10.14 -4.43 15.63
CA ASN A 71 -9.12 -4.24 14.61
C ASN A 71 -9.78 -4.15 13.25
N LYS A 72 -9.94 -2.94 12.71
CA LYS A 72 -10.60 -2.73 11.42
C LYS A 72 -9.60 -2.45 10.31
N ARG A 73 -9.96 -2.83 9.09
CA ARG A 73 -9.10 -2.58 7.92
C ARG A 73 -8.93 -1.09 7.70
N GLU A 74 -9.98 -0.30 7.89
CA GLU A 74 -9.95 1.17 7.81
C GLU A 74 -9.06 1.85 8.86
N ASP A 75 -8.61 1.14 9.89
CA ASP A 75 -7.65 1.69 10.86
C ASP A 75 -6.21 1.68 10.33
N VAL A 76 -5.89 0.87 9.31
CA VAL A 76 -4.53 0.68 8.81
C VAL A 76 -4.36 1.38 7.47
N PHE A 77 -3.36 2.23 7.34
CA PHE A 77 -2.98 2.84 6.07
C PHE A 77 -1.85 2.02 5.43
N TYR A 78 -2.12 1.37 4.30
CA TYR A 78 -1.12 0.57 3.58
C TYR A 78 -0.66 1.27 2.30
N THR A 79 0.64 1.56 2.23
CA THR A 79 1.29 2.21 1.10
C THR A 79 2.17 1.21 0.34
N THR A 80 2.10 1.21 -0.99
CA THR A 80 3.09 0.55 -1.85
C THR A 80 3.53 1.46 -3.00
N LYS A 81 4.48 1.00 -3.83
CA LYS A 81 5.14 1.81 -4.85
C LYS A 81 5.40 0.99 -6.12
N VAL A 82 5.07 1.57 -7.27
CA VAL A 82 5.42 1.05 -8.60
C VAL A 82 6.91 1.26 -8.85
N TRP A 83 7.63 0.19 -9.18
CA TRP A 83 9.07 0.26 -9.42
C TRP A 83 9.43 0.77 -10.82
N ASP A 84 10.66 1.25 -10.97
CA ASP A 84 11.14 1.94 -12.17
C ASP A 84 11.01 1.11 -13.47
N THR A 85 11.16 -0.21 -13.37
CA THR A 85 11.03 -1.12 -14.51
C THR A 85 9.60 -1.27 -15.01
N ASP A 86 8.62 -0.90 -14.18
CA ASP A 86 7.19 -1.03 -14.44
C ASP A 86 6.55 0.31 -14.86
N HIS A 87 7.37 1.34 -15.11
CA HIS A 87 6.90 2.60 -15.66
C HIS A 87 6.40 2.46 -17.11
N GLY A 88 5.32 3.18 -17.43
CA GLY A 88 4.54 3.07 -18.66
C GLY A 88 3.11 2.63 -18.36
N TYR A 89 2.14 3.12 -19.14
CA TYR A 89 0.71 2.94 -18.86
C TYR A 89 0.31 1.47 -18.66
N GLU A 90 0.54 0.61 -19.67
CA GLU A 90 0.19 -0.81 -19.58
C GLU A 90 1.01 -1.59 -18.53
N GLN A 91 2.29 -1.26 -18.39
CA GLN A 91 3.18 -1.90 -17.41
C GLN A 91 2.75 -1.55 -15.98
N THR A 92 2.39 -0.30 -15.75
CA THR A 92 1.91 0.18 -14.45
C THR A 92 0.57 -0.47 -14.10
N LYS A 93 -0.36 -0.65 -15.05
CA LYS A 93 -1.62 -1.39 -14.79
C LYS A 93 -1.35 -2.82 -14.31
N LYS A 94 -0.39 -3.53 -14.93
CA LYS A 94 0.02 -4.87 -14.50
C LYS A 94 0.67 -4.86 -13.12
N ALA A 95 1.52 -3.87 -12.83
CA ALA A 95 2.15 -3.72 -11.52
C ALA A 95 1.13 -3.44 -10.42
N ILE A 96 0.15 -2.56 -10.68
CA ILE A 96 -0.97 -2.29 -9.75
C ILE A 96 -1.72 -3.59 -9.46
N GLN A 97 -2.09 -4.37 -10.48
CA GLN A 97 -2.79 -5.65 -10.28
C GLN A 97 -1.95 -6.62 -9.46
N SER A 98 -0.64 -6.73 -9.72
CA SER A 98 0.24 -7.59 -8.92
C SER A 98 0.30 -7.16 -7.46
N SER A 99 0.35 -5.86 -7.17
CA SER A 99 0.30 -5.34 -5.79
C SER A 99 -1.05 -5.61 -5.13
N LEU A 100 -2.17 -5.47 -5.86
CA LEU A 100 -3.52 -5.81 -5.37
C LEU A 100 -3.63 -7.31 -5.07
N ASP A 101 -3.09 -8.18 -5.92
CA ASP A 101 -3.08 -9.63 -5.70
C ASP A 101 -2.28 -10.01 -4.44
N ASN A 102 -1.15 -9.35 -4.21
CA ASN A 102 -0.36 -9.48 -2.98
C ASN A 102 -1.13 -8.96 -1.76
N ALA A 103 -1.93 -7.91 -1.92
CA ALA A 103 -2.73 -7.27 -0.87
C ALA A 103 -4.15 -7.86 -0.71
N LYS A 104 -4.50 -8.93 -1.44
CA LYS A 104 -5.87 -9.48 -1.44
C LYS A 104 -6.42 -9.85 -0.06
N SER A 105 -5.55 -10.16 0.90
CA SER A 105 -5.94 -10.51 2.27
C SER A 105 -6.38 -9.31 3.11
N ILE A 106 -6.25 -8.09 2.58
CA ILE A 106 -6.61 -6.83 3.23
C ILE A 106 -7.50 -5.94 2.35
N ASP A 107 -8.10 -6.52 1.31
CA ASP A 107 -9.08 -5.95 0.37
C ASP A 107 -8.62 -4.80 -0.54
N TYR A 108 -7.92 -3.80 -0.01
CA TYR A 108 -7.50 -2.61 -0.76
C TYR A 108 -6.14 -2.07 -0.34
N ILE A 109 -5.60 -1.15 -1.14
CA ILE A 109 -4.38 -0.39 -0.89
C ILE A 109 -4.77 1.09 -0.77
N ASP A 110 -4.32 1.77 0.27
CA ASP A 110 -4.66 3.18 0.54
C ASP A 110 -3.92 4.14 -0.37
N LEU A 111 -2.67 3.81 -0.72
CA LEU A 111 -1.80 4.67 -1.52
C LEU A 111 -0.82 3.85 -2.37
N ILE A 112 -0.78 4.15 -3.67
CA ILE A 112 0.25 3.67 -4.59
C ILE A 112 1.04 4.87 -5.09
N LEU A 113 2.37 4.82 -4.93
CA LEU A 113 3.28 5.87 -5.37
C LEU A 113 4.08 5.46 -6.62
N VAL A 114 4.49 6.45 -7.40
CA VAL A 114 5.64 6.29 -8.30
C VAL A 114 6.90 6.28 -7.44
N HIS A 115 7.66 5.18 -7.42
CA HIS A 115 8.78 5.03 -6.48
C HIS A 115 9.88 6.06 -6.71
N SER A 116 10.20 6.33 -7.98
CA SER A 116 11.23 7.30 -8.34
C SER A 116 10.97 7.90 -9.72
N PRO A 117 11.63 9.01 -10.11
CA PRO A 117 11.48 9.58 -11.43
C PRO A 117 12.33 8.87 -12.52
N GLN A 118 12.95 7.71 -12.25
CA GLN A 118 13.92 7.05 -13.15
C GLN A 118 13.30 6.37 -14.38
N SER A 119 12.66 7.14 -15.25
CA SER A 119 12.29 6.75 -16.62
C SER A 119 12.23 7.99 -17.53
N ASN A 120 11.74 7.86 -18.77
CA ASN A 120 11.52 9.03 -19.62
C ASN A 120 10.16 9.68 -19.34
N TYR A 121 9.91 10.86 -19.90
CA TYR A 121 8.66 11.59 -19.72
C TYR A 121 7.43 10.74 -20.10
N GLU A 122 7.46 10.11 -21.27
CA GLU A 122 6.34 9.32 -21.79
C GLU A 122 5.94 8.19 -20.84
N LYS A 123 6.92 7.46 -20.30
CA LYS A 123 6.68 6.39 -19.33
C LYS A 123 6.12 6.93 -18.02
N ARG A 124 6.70 7.99 -17.44
CA ARG A 124 6.18 8.58 -16.20
C ARG A 124 4.76 9.14 -16.37
N HIS A 125 4.49 9.79 -17.49
CA HIS A 125 3.17 10.31 -17.81
C HIS A 125 2.16 9.16 -17.94
N GLY A 126 2.52 8.09 -18.66
CA GLY A 126 1.70 6.88 -18.75
C GLY A 126 1.46 6.22 -17.39
N THR A 127 2.46 6.13 -16.53
CA THR A 127 2.31 5.63 -15.15
C THR A 127 1.32 6.47 -14.36
N TRP A 128 1.41 7.79 -14.45
CA TRP A 128 0.47 8.68 -13.75
C TRP A 128 -0.97 8.49 -14.23
N LEU A 129 -1.19 8.40 -15.54
CA LEU A 129 -2.51 8.13 -16.12
C LEU A 129 -3.07 6.77 -15.65
N ALA A 130 -2.25 5.73 -15.59
CA ALA A 130 -2.66 4.42 -15.11
C ALA A 130 -3.05 4.44 -13.61
N LEU A 131 -2.32 5.20 -12.79
CA LEU A 131 -2.66 5.39 -11.37
C LEU A 131 -3.97 6.17 -11.20
N GLN A 132 -4.20 7.21 -11.99
CA GLN A 132 -5.47 7.96 -11.99
C GLN A 132 -6.64 7.06 -12.36
N GLU A 133 -6.53 6.31 -13.46
CA GLU A 133 -7.58 5.37 -13.89
C GLU A 133 -7.88 4.30 -12.84
N ALA A 134 -6.85 3.81 -12.13
CA ALA A 134 -7.05 2.83 -11.05
C ALA A 134 -7.90 3.41 -9.92
N VAL A 135 -7.67 4.67 -9.54
CA VAL A 135 -8.48 5.37 -8.52
C VAL A 135 -9.90 5.63 -9.02
N ASP A 136 -10.06 6.10 -10.25
CA ASP A 136 -11.38 6.40 -10.84
C ASP A 136 -12.21 5.13 -10.97
N SER A 137 -11.60 4.03 -11.44
CA SER A 137 -12.24 2.72 -11.57
C SER A 137 -12.64 2.13 -10.20
N ALA A 138 -11.82 2.31 -9.17
CA ALA A 138 -12.14 1.85 -7.81
C ALA A 138 -13.24 2.69 -7.14
N SER A 139 -13.34 3.97 -7.48
CA SER A 139 -14.37 4.89 -6.97
C SER A 139 -15.72 4.71 -7.66
N TYR A 140 -15.76 4.01 -8.80
CA TYR A 140 -16.98 3.72 -9.52
C TYR A 140 -17.79 2.63 -8.81
N GLN A 141 -18.86 3.04 -8.13
CA GLN A 141 -19.92 2.17 -7.62
C GLN A 141 -21.06 2.21 -8.65
N PRO A 142 -21.27 1.17 -9.49
CA PRO A 142 -22.48 1.11 -10.30
C PRO A 142 -23.68 0.99 -9.37
N ASN A 143 -24.62 1.93 -9.50
CA ASN A 143 -25.90 1.90 -8.79
C ASN A 143 -26.65 0.58 -8.97
#